data_AF-A0A9D9STP8-F1
#
_entry.id   AF-A0A9D9STP8-F1
#
_cell.length_a   1.000
_cell.length_b   1.000
_cell.length_c   1.000
_cell.angle_alpha   90.00
_cell.angle_beta   90.00
_cell.angle_gamma   90.00
#
_symmetry.space_group_name_H-M   'P 1'
#
loop_
_entity.id
_entity.type
_entity.pdbx_description
1 polymer ?
#
loop_
_entity_poly.entity_id
_entity_poly.type
_entity_poly.pdbx_seq_one_letter_code
_entity_poly.pdbx_strand_id
1 'polypeptide(L)'
;MPENAHMQVILCWHMHQPEYRDLRNGSYQFPWTYLHALKDYVDMAAHLEAEPAARAVVNFAPVLLDQIADYASQLEAWMHRGAALGDPLLAALAEPPVPANPDLRHALMKQCLRANEKRIIQRFPAYQKLAEMAAWIDSNPGSQLYVSDQYLIDLVVWYHLGWMAETVRRGDQRVRALQDKAQGFTVHERRELLQVILEQLQSVIPRFSRLAKQGRVELAMSPYAHPILPLLLDISAGQQAQPDALRPAVDAYPGGRESARWHLRHGREVFERHFGMRAGGCWPSEGALSTETLCLLAEEGFAWTASGESVLRNSIGAGSE
;
A
#
# COMPACT_ATOMS: atom_id res chain seq x y z
N MET A 1 -28.04 -20.16 27.60
CA MET A 1 -27.76 -19.49 26.30
C MET A 1 -28.33 -20.37 25.21
N PRO A 2 -28.94 -19.85 24.13
CA PRO A 2 -29.45 -20.72 23.09
C PRO A 2 -28.28 -21.50 22.47
N GLU A 3 -28.43 -22.82 22.33
CA GLU A 3 -27.39 -23.79 21.95
C GLU A 3 -26.77 -23.58 20.54
N ASN A 4 -27.12 -22.51 19.82
CA ASN A 4 -26.65 -22.24 18.45
C ASN A 4 -26.43 -20.74 18.14
N ALA A 5 -26.10 -19.92 19.14
CA ALA A 5 -25.74 -18.51 18.87
C ALA A 5 -24.31 -18.40 18.32
N HIS A 6 -24.17 -18.52 16.99
CA HIS A 6 -22.89 -18.22 16.33
C HIS A 6 -22.56 -16.73 16.45
N MET A 7 -21.34 -16.42 16.89
CA MET A 7 -20.83 -15.05 16.90
C MET A 7 -20.69 -14.54 15.46
N GLN A 8 -21.31 -13.40 15.16
CA GLN A 8 -21.14 -12.72 13.88
C GLN A 8 -19.77 -12.02 13.89
N VAL A 9 -18.90 -12.38 12.96
CA VAL A 9 -17.56 -11.81 12.82
C VAL A 9 -17.45 -11.12 11.48
N ILE A 10 -17.03 -9.85 11.48
CA ILE A 10 -16.75 -9.07 10.28
C ILE A 10 -15.26 -8.79 10.25
N LEU A 11 -14.57 -9.30 9.23
CA LEU A 11 -13.18 -8.94 8.95
C LEU A 11 -13.17 -7.69 8.07
N CYS A 12 -12.60 -6.61 8.59
CA CYS A 12 -12.42 -5.36 7.84
C CYS A 12 -10.94 -5.13 7.58
N TRP A 13 -10.55 -5.07 6.31
CA TRP A 13 -9.18 -4.80 5.89
C TRP A 13 -9.05 -3.38 5.38
N HIS A 14 -8.14 -2.61 5.98
CA HIS A 14 -7.89 -1.22 5.61
C HIS A 14 -6.62 -1.11 4.77
N MET A 15 -6.78 -0.95 3.45
CA MET A 15 -5.68 -0.75 2.51
C MET A 15 -5.44 0.74 2.30
N HIS A 16 -4.30 1.22 2.79
CA HIS A 16 -3.91 2.63 2.67
C HIS A 16 -2.40 2.75 2.49
N GLN A 17 -2.01 3.70 1.63
CA GLN A 17 -0.68 4.27 1.54
C GLN A 17 -0.83 5.79 1.30
N PRO A 18 0.02 6.63 1.90
CA PRO A 18 0.12 8.06 1.56
C PRO A 18 0.41 8.28 0.07
N GLU A 19 0.24 9.52 -0.40
CA GLU A 19 0.75 9.93 -1.71
C GLU A 19 2.28 9.97 -1.68
N TYR A 20 2.91 9.01 -2.34
CA TYR A 20 4.37 8.94 -2.44
C TYR A 20 4.93 9.61 -3.70
N ARG A 21 4.06 9.98 -4.64
CA ARG A 21 4.45 10.69 -5.86
C ARG A 21 4.58 12.18 -5.59
N ASP A 22 5.71 12.78 -5.97
CA ASP A 22 5.77 14.23 -6.08
C ASP A 22 4.95 14.67 -7.30
N LEU A 23 3.80 15.27 -7.03
CA LEU A 23 2.85 15.71 -8.06
C LEU A 23 3.41 16.75 -9.03
N ARG A 24 4.56 17.37 -8.73
CA ARG A 24 5.21 18.36 -9.61
C ARG A 24 6.03 17.70 -10.72
N ASN A 25 6.64 16.56 -10.45
CA ASN A 25 7.58 15.91 -11.39
C ASN A 25 7.25 14.43 -11.69
N GLY A 26 6.27 13.85 -11.00
CA GLY A 26 5.84 12.45 -11.20
C GLY A 26 6.76 11.39 -10.59
N SER A 27 7.83 11.77 -9.89
CA SER A 27 8.75 10.83 -9.26
C SER A 27 8.21 10.29 -7.94
N TYR A 28 8.47 9.01 -7.67
CA TYR A 28 8.08 8.37 -6.40
C TYR A 28 9.22 8.47 -5.38
N GLN A 29 8.89 8.96 -4.19
CA GLN A 29 9.84 9.07 -3.09
C GLN A 29 10.03 7.73 -2.36
N PHE A 30 8.97 6.92 -2.29
CA PHE A 30 9.02 5.62 -1.66
C PHE A 30 8.23 4.57 -2.47
N PRO A 31 8.72 3.31 -2.50
CA PRO A 31 8.18 2.25 -3.34
C PRO A 31 6.97 1.52 -2.74
N TRP A 32 6.45 1.98 -1.60
CA TRP A 32 5.58 1.17 -0.76
C TRP A 32 4.25 0.81 -1.43
N THR A 33 3.70 1.71 -2.27
CA THR A 33 2.45 1.43 -2.99
C THR A 33 2.55 0.17 -3.85
N TYR A 34 3.55 0.07 -4.73
CA TYR A 34 3.64 -1.10 -5.60
C TYR A 34 4.15 -2.34 -4.85
N LEU A 35 5.01 -2.19 -3.83
CA LEU A 35 5.50 -3.34 -3.05
C LEU A 35 4.39 -3.98 -2.22
N HIS A 36 3.53 -3.18 -1.58
CA HIS A 36 2.36 -3.71 -0.87
C HIS A 36 1.31 -4.28 -1.83
N ALA A 37 1.18 -3.71 -3.03
CA ALA A 37 0.35 -4.31 -4.07
C ALA A 37 0.87 -5.68 -4.51
N LEU A 38 2.18 -5.78 -4.77
CA LEU A 38 2.86 -7.01 -5.18
C LEU A 38 2.78 -8.13 -4.13
N LYS A 39 2.67 -7.74 -2.85
CA LYS A 39 2.66 -8.65 -1.70
C LYS A 39 1.26 -8.83 -1.13
N ASP A 40 0.84 -7.85 -0.34
CA ASP A 40 -0.28 -7.97 0.59
C ASP A 40 -1.61 -7.97 -0.16
N TYR A 41 -1.84 -7.02 -1.07
CA TYR A 41 -3.14 -6.90 -1.74
C TYR A 41 -3.41 -8.09 -2.67
N VAL A 42 -2.38 -8.59 -3.34
CA VAL A 42 -2.44 -9.78 -4.19
C VAL A 42 -2.73 -11.05 -3.39
N ASP A 43 -2.02 -11.29 -2.27
CA ASP A 43 -2.26 -12.47 -1.43
C ASP A 43 -3.61 -12.38 -0.70
N MET A 44 -4.02 -11.19 -0.25
CA MET A 44 -5.32 -10.99 0.39
C MET A 44 -6.48 -11.32 -0.56
N ALA A 45 -6.40 -10.87 -1.82
CA ALA A 45 -7.36 -11.28 -2.85
C ALA A 45 -7.32 -12.80 -3.09
N ALA A 46 -6.13 -13.40 -3.12
CA ALA A 46 -5.96 -14.83 -3.37
C ALA A 46 -6.56 -15.69 -2.26
N HIS A 47 -6.39 -15.31 -0.99
CA HIS A 47 -6.98 -16.01 0.14
C HIS A 47 -8.50 -15.94 0.12
N LEU A 48 -9.07 -14.78 -0.21
CA LEU A 48 -10.50 -14.68 -0.43
C LEU A 48 -10.91 -15.58 -1.59
N GLU A 49 -10.27 -15.50 -2.76
CA GLU A 49 -10.60 -16.34 -3.92
C GLU A 49 -10.57 -17.85 -3.60
N ALA A 50 -9.60 -18.30 -2.80
CA ALA A 50 -9.38 -19.70 -2.44
C ALA A 50 -10.41 -20.29 -1.46
N GLU A 51 -11.09 -19.47 -0.65
CA GLU A 51 -12.12 -19.92 0.29
C GLU A 51 -13.51 -19.39 -0.10
N PRO A 52 -14.31 -20.14 -0.89
CA PRO A 52 -15.60 -19.71 -1.45
C PRO A 52 -16.57 -19.11 -0.42
N ALA A 53 -16.55 -19.60 0.82
CA ALA A 53 -17.44 -19.14 1.88
C ALA A 53 -16.95 -17.87 2.60
N ALA A 54 -15.68 -17.48 2.44
CA ALA A 54 -15.12 -16.31 3.10
C ALA A 54 -15.82 -15.04 2.65
N ARG A 55 -16.10 -14.18 3.64
CA ARG A 55 -16.64 -12.83 3.44
C ARG A 55 -15.80 -11.81 4.21
N ALA A 56 -15.58 -10.65 3.62
CA ALA A 56 -14.83 -9.58 4.25
C ALA A 56 -15.29 -8.20 3.73
N VAL A 57 -14.98 -7.17 4.51
CA VAL A 57 -15.01 -5.79 4.03
C VAL A 57 -13.59 -5.40 3.67
N VAL A 58 -13.39 -4.86 2.47
CA VAL A 58 -12.08 -4.36 2.03
C VAL A 58 -12.20 -2.89 1.71
N ASN A 59 -11.54 -2.09 2.53
CA ASN A 59 -11.46 -0.65 2.36
C ASN A 59 -10.23 -0.26 1.54
N PHE A 60 -10.42 0.56 0.51
CA PHE A 60 -9.33 1.20 -0.22
C PHE A 60 -9.34 2.71 0.00
N ALA A 61 -8.21 3.26 0.42
CA ALA A 61 -8.00 4.71 0.30
C ALA A 61 -7.97 5.09 -1.19
N PRO A 62 -8.77 6.07 -1.66
CA PRO A 62 -8.83 6.40 -3.08
C PRO A 62 -7.48 6.85 -3.66
N VAL A 63 -6.66 7.58 -2.90
CA VAL A 63 -5.29 7.97 -3.31
C VAL A 63 -4.37 6.75 -3.56
N LEU A 64 -4.61 5.62 -2.88
CA LEU A 64 -3.87 4.39 -3.13
C LEU A 64 -4.25 3.80 -4.51
N LEU A 65 -5.53 3.85 -4.88
CA LEU A 65 -6.00 3.34 -6.18
C LEU A 65 -5.37 4.11 -7.34
N ASP A 66 -5.29 5.43 -7.22
CA ASP A 66 -4.66 6.28 -8.24
C ASP A 66 -3.18 5.98 -8.40
N GLN A 67 -2.46 5.77 -7.29
CA GLN A 67 -1.05 5.37 -7.35
C GLN A 67 -0.85 3.98 -7.95
N ILE A 68 -1.67 2.97 -7.58
CA ILE A 68 -1.59 1.63 -8.19
C ILE A 68 -1.78 1.72 -9.71
N ALA A 69 -2.80 2.46 -10.15
CA ALA A 69 -3.08 2.66 -11.57
C ALA A 69 -1.97 3.41 -12.30
N ASP A 70 -1.38 4.42 -11.66
CA ASP A 70 -0.25 5.18 -12.20
C ASP A 70 1.00 4.29 -12.36
N TYR A 71 1.36 3.49 -11.34
CA TYR A 71 2.44 2.52 -11.45
C TYR A 71 2.23 1.53 -12.60
N ALA A 72 1.02 0.98 -12.74
CA ALA A 72 0.69 0.08 -13.84
C ALA A 72 0.83 0.78 -15.21
N SER A 73 0.34 2.01 -15.33
CA SER A 73 0.46 2.81 -16.56
C SER A 73 1.91 3.13 -16.92
N GLN A 74 2.74 3.50 -15.94
CA GLN A 74 4.17 3.78 -16.15
C GLN A 74 4.93 2.53 -16.60
N LEU A 75 4.66 1.38 -15.99
CA LEU A 75 5.28 0.11 -16.38
C LEU A 75 4.85 -0.31 -17.79
N GLU A 76 3.57 -0.18 -18.13
CA GLU A 76 3.08 -0.44 -19.49
C GLU A 76 3.73 0.51 -20.52
N ALA A 77 3.85 1.80 -20.19
CA ALA A 77 4.54 2.78 -21.01
C ALA A 77 6.02 2.46 -21.21
N TRP A 78 6.72 2.02 -20.16
CA TRP A 78 8.10 1.56 -20.25
C TRP A 78 8.23 0.32 -21.14
N MET A 79 7.37 -0.69 -20.94
CA MET A 79 7.41 -1.93 -21.71
C MET A 79 7.19 -1.73 -23.21
N HIS A 80 6.26 -0.85 -23.59
CA HIS A 80 5.88 -0.68 -25.00
C HIS A 80 6.51 0.52 -25.71
N ARG A 81 6.87 1.57 -24.97
CA ARG A 81 7.37 2.84 -25.54
C ARG A 81 8.74 3.25 -25.02
N GLY A 82 9.33 2.50 -24.09
CA GLY A 82 10.61 2.86 -23.47
C GLY A 82 10.54 4.15 -22.65
N ALA A 83 9.35 4.52 -22.14
CA ALA A 83 9.20 5.67 -21.27
C ALA A 83 9.97 5.47 -19.96
N ALA A 84 10.48 6.55 -19.36
CA ALA A 84 11.16 6.47 -18.07
C ALA A 84 10.20 6.07 -16.94
N LEU A 85 10.71 5.29 -15.98
CA LEU A 85 10.00 4.93 -14.75
C LEU A 85 10.28 5.99 -13.67
N GLY A 86 9.23 6.50 -13.03
CA GLY A 86 9.34 7.53 -12.00
C GLY A 86 9.78 7.01 -10.63
N ASP A 87 9.74 5.70 -10.41
CA ASP A 87 10.21 5.05 -9.18
C ASP A 87 11.67 4.58 -9.32
N PRO A 88 12.59 5.03 -8.45
CA PRO A 88 14.01 4.70 -8.54
C PRO A 88 14.32 3.20 -8.46
N LEU A 89 13.55 2.39 -7.72
CA LEU A 89 13.80 0.95 -7.62
C LEU A 89 13.33 0.22 -8.86
N LEU A 90 12.15 0.57 -9.38
CA LEU A 90 11.68 0.01 -10.65
C LEU A 90 12.61 0.42 -11.80
N ALA A 91 13.09 1.67 -11.80
CA ALA A 91 14.08 2.14 -12.76
C ALA A 91 15.40 1.36 -12.65
N ALA A 92 15.86 1.05 -11.43
CA ALA A 92 17.06 0.24 -11.21
C ALA A 92 16.90 -1.23 -11.63
N LEU A 93 15.67 -1.76 -11.59
CA LEU A 93 15.36 -3.09 -12.13
C LEU A 93 15.34 -3.09 -13.67
N ALA A 94 15.00 -1.94 -14.27
CA ALA A 94 14.94 -1.72 -15.72
C ALA A 94 16.32 -1.48 -16.35
N GLU A 95 16.37 -0.87 -17.54
CA GLU A 95 17.59 -0.65 -18.32
C GLU A 95 17.86 0.85 -18.61
N PRO A 96 19.14 1.30 -18.57
CA PRO A 96 20.30 0.63 -17.99
C PRO A 96 20.28 0.68 -16.43
N PRO A 97 20.66 -0.42 -15.75
CA PRO A 97 20.11 -0.80 -14.44
C PRO A 97 20.74 -0.10 -13.23
N VAL A 98 21.96 0.42 -13.33
CA VAL A 98 22.73 0.78 -12.13
C VAL A 98 23.34 2.17 -12.26
N PRO A 99 23.22 3.04 -11.24
CA PRO A 99 23.90 4.33 -11.23
C PRO A 99 25.42 4.20 -11.34
N ALA A 100 26.04 5.09 -12.11
CA ALA A 100 27.49 5.22 -12.15
C ALA A 100 28.05 5.90 -10.88
N ASN A 101 27.26 6.74 -10.23
CA ASN A 101 27.65 7.47 -9.03
C ASN A 101 27.72 6.52 -7.80
N PRO A 102 28.87 6.42 -7.10
CA PRO A 102 29.02 5.61 -5.89
C PRO A 102 27.98 5.87 -4.80
N ASP A 103 27.60 7.12 -4.57
CA ASP A 103 26.62 7.49 -3.53
C ASP A 103 25.23 6.96 -3.89
N LEU A 104 24.86 7.02 -5.18
CA LEU A 104 23.59 6.47 -5.66
C LEU A 104 23.58 4.93 -5.61
N ARG A 105 24.72 4.28 -5.89
CA ARG A 105 24.87 2.82 -5.73
C ARG A 105 24.69 2.41 -4.27
N HIS A 106 25.30 3.15 -3.36
CA HIS A 106 25.16 2.92 -1.93
C HIS A 106 23.72 3.14 -1.47
N ALA A 107 23.06 4.22 -1.91
CA ALA A 107 21.67 4.50 -1.58
C ALA A 107 20.73 3.39 -2.08
N LEU A 108 20.91 2.92 -3.31
CA LEU A 108 20.17 1.79 -3.89
C LEU A 108 20.35 0.51 -3.06
N MET A 109 21.60 0.21 -2.68
CA MET A 109 21.92 -0.92 -1.82
C MET A 109 21.18 -0.83 -0.48
N LYS A 110 21.24 0.33 0.21
CA LYS A 110 20.52 0.54 1.47
C LYS A 110 19.00 0.41 1.30
N GLN A 111 18.46 0.89 0.20
CA GLN A 111 17.05 0.76 -0.11
C GLN A 111 16.64 -0.71 -0.25
N CYS A 112 17.46 -1.53 -0.90
CA CYS A 112 17.25 -2.98 -1.04
C CYS A 112 17.40 -3.76 0.28
N LEU A 113 17.78 -3.12 1.39
CA LEU A 113 17.77 -3.72 2.73
C LEU A 113 16.55 -3.30 3.56
N ARG A 114 15.70 -2.41 3.05
CA ARG A 114 14.46 -1.98 3.73
C ARG A 114 13.36 -3.03 3.55
N ALA A 115 13.58 -4.20 4.12
CA ALA A 115 12.63 -5.31 4.18
C ALA A 115 12.78 -6.02 5.55
N ASN A 116 11.79 -6.81 5.95
CA ASN A 116 11.89 -7.56 7.20
C ASN A 116 13.03 -8.58 7.13
N GLU A 117 14.04 -8.42 7.97
CA GLU A 117 15.25 -9.24 7.94
C GLU A 117 14.94 -10.74 8.06
N LYS A 118 14.13 -11.14 9.05
CA LYS A 118 13.85 -12.56 9.32
C LYS A 118 12.88 -13.18 8.31
N ARG A 119 11.82 -12.44 7.95
CA ARG A 119 10.69 -12.98 7.17
C ARG A 119 10.86 -12.83 5.66
N ILE A 120 11.68 -11.88 5.20
CA ILE A 120 11.89 -11.59 3.78
C ILE A 120 13.33 -11.89 3.37
N ILE A 121 14.34 -11.35 4.08
CA ILE A 121 15.74 -11.45 3.66
C ILE A 121 16.33 -12.84 3.97
N GLN A 122 16.41 -13.21 5.24
CA GLN A 122 16.97 -14.49 5.74
C GLN A 122 16.19 -15.72 5.27
N ARG A 123 14.98 -15.51 4.73
CA ARG A 123 14.18 -16.56 4.12
C ARG A 123 14.85 -17.15 2.88
N PHE A 124 15.63 -16.35 2.15
CA PHE A 124 16.28 -16.76 0.89
C PHE A 124 17.80 -16.71 1.06
N PRO A 125 18.50 -17.86 1.03
CA PRO A 125 19.95 -17.89 1.23
C PRO A 125 20.73 -16.97 0.30
N ALA A 126 20.31 -16.85 -0.97
CA ALA A 126 20.94 -15.95 -1.93
C ALA A 126 20.73 -14.47 -1.60
N TYR A 127 19.51 -14.08 -1.19
CA TYR A 127 19.24 -12.70 -0.77
C TYR A 127 19.96 -12.37 0.55
N GLN A 128 19.95 -13.29 1.52
CA GLN A 128 20.68 -13.15 2.77
C GLN A 128 22.17 -12.89 2.51
N LYS A 129 22.81 -13.69 1.65
CA LYS A 129 24.22 -13.52 1.29
C LYS A 129 24.49 -12.12 0.71
N LEU A 130 23.62 -11.64 -0.20
CA LEU A 130 23.75 -10.30 -0.77
C LEU A 130 23.57 -9.21 0.29
N ALA A 131 22.64 -9.40 1.24
CA ALA A 131 22.42 -8.47 2.34
C ALA A 131 23.59 -8.42 3.33
N GLU A 132 24.22 -9.56 3.64
CA GLU A 132 25.42 -9.63 4.47
C GLU A 132 26.60 -8.91 3.81
N MET A 133 26.76 -9.08 2.49
CA MET A 133 27.74 -8.32 1.71
C MET A 133 27.46 -6.81 1.78
N ALA A 134 26.20 -6.39 1.64
CA ALA A 134 25.80 -4.99 1.73
C ALA A 134 26.14 -4.37 3.09
N ALA A 135 25.84 -5.09 4.17
CA ALA A 135 26.16 -4.65 5.53
C ALA A 135 27.68 -4.54 5.77
N TRP A 136 28.46 -5.48 5.21
CA TRP A 136 29.92 -5.40 5.25
C TRP A 136 30.44 -4.19 4.46
N ILE A 137 29.91 -3.92 3.26
CA ILE A 137 30.29 -2.76 2.45
C ILE A 137 30.01 -1.45 3.18
N ASP A 138 28.84 -1.33 3.84
CA ASP A 138 28.47 -0.14 4.61
C ASP A 138 29.43 0.12 5.79
N SER A 139 29.93 -0.95 6.40
CA SER A 139 30.85 -0.89 7.54
C SER A 139 32.33 -0.69 7.14
N ASN A 140 32.66 -0.75 5.85
CA ASN A 140 34.04 -0.70 5.35
C ASN A 140 34.19 0.40 4.28
N PRO A 141 34.51 1.64 4.66
CA PRO A 141 34.74 2.73 3.72
C PRO A 141 35.78 2.37 2.64
N GLY A 142 35.52 2.78 1.39
CA GLY A 142 36.37 2.46 0.23
C GLY A 142 36.10 1.10 -0.42
N SER A 143 35.40 0.17 0.24
CA SER A 143 35.02 -1.12 -0.34
C SER A 143 34.02 -1.00 -1.50
N GLN A 144 33.27 0.11 -1.56
CA GLN A 144 32.29 0.42 -2.61
C GLN A 144 32.89 0.41 -4.03
N LEU A 145 34.20 0.66 -4.15
CA LEU A 145 34.94 0.60 -5.43
C LEU A 145 34.96 -0.80 -6.04
N TYR A 146 34.76 -1.84 -5.22
CA TYR A 146 34.77 -3.25 -5.65
C TYR A 146 33.36 -3.82 -5.88
N VAL A 147 32.33 -2.99 -5.75
CA VAL A 147 30.95 -3.41 -5.95
C VAL A 147 30.67 -3.47 -7.44
N SER A 148 30.55 -4.70 -7.98
CA SER A 148 30.22 -4.93 -9.38
C SER A 148 28.76 -4.56 -9.69
N ASP A 149 28.48 -4.26 -10.97
CA ASP A 149 27.10 -4.00 -11.41
C ASP A 149 26.21 -5.21 -11.24
N GLN A 150 26.74 -6.42 -11.48
CA GLN A 150 25.98 -7.66 -11.32
C GLN A 150 25.51 -7.87 -9.87
N TYR A 151 26.33 -7.50 -8.88
CA TYR A 151 25.93 -7.58 -7.48
C TYR A 151 24.71 -6.68 -7.19
N LEU A 152 24.70 -5.45 -7.70
CA LEU A 152 23.56 -4.54 -7.50
C LEU A 152 22.33 -5.01 -8.26
N ILE A 153 22.50 -5.53 -9.48
CA ILE A 153 21.42 -6.15 -10.25
C ILE A 153 20.80 -7.30 -9.45
N ASP A 154 21.62 -8.21 -8.94
CA ASP A 154 21.13 -9.37 -8.19
C ASP A 154 20.44 -8.95 -6.89
N LEU A 155 20.96 -7.94 -6.20
CA LEU A 155 20.35 -7.39 -4.99
C LEU A 155 18.99 -6.74 -5.27
N VAL A 156 18.88 -5.95 -6.35
CA VAL A 156 17.61 -5.33 -6.77
C VAL A 156 16.59 -6.40 -7.17
N VAL A 157 17.00 -7.42 -7.93
CA VAL A 157 16.11 -8.53 -8.29
C VAL A 157 15.61 -9.26 -7.04
N TRP A 158 16.51 -9.59 -6.10
CA TRP A 158 16.13 -10.27 -4.87
C TRP A 158 15.23 -9.44 -3.95
N TYR A 159 15.41 -8.12 -3.92
CA TYR A 159 14.49 -7.24 -3.21
C TYR A 159 13.05 -7.43 -3.72
N HIS A 160 12.85 -7.38 -5.04
CA HIS A 160 11.53 -7.55 -5.65
C HIS A 160 10.99 -8.98 -5.48
N LEU A 161 11.84 -10.01 -5.64
CA LEU A 161 11.45 -11.41 -5.38
C LEU A 161 11.07 -11.64 -3.91
N GLY A 162 11.75 -10.98 -2.98
CA GLY A 162 11.48 -11.06 -1.54
C GLY A 162 10.13 -10.42 -1.16
N TRP A 163 9.74 -9.35 -1.86
CA TRP A 163 8.43 -8.71 -1.71
C TRP A 163 7.31 -9.43 -2.46
N MET A 164 7.61 -10.34 -3.38
CA MET A 164 6.58 -11.02 -4.16
C MET A 164 5.64 -11.86 -3.28
N ALA A 165 4.33 -11.68 -3.49
CA ALA A 165 3.26 -12.47 -2.86
C ALA A 165 3.55 -13.98 -2.87
N GLU A 166 3.21 -14.68 -1.78
CA GLU A 166 3.46 -16.10 -1.62
C GLU A 166 2.70 -16.92 -2.68
N THR A 167 1.47 -16.51 -2.99
CA THR A 167 0.65 -17.16 -4.02
C THR A 167 1.26 -17.00 -5.41
N VAL A 168 1.87 -15.85 -5.72
CA VAL A 168 2.55 -15.61 -7.00
C VAL A 168 3.86 -16.38 -7.06
N ARG A 169 4.66 -16.37 -5.99
CA ARG A 169 5.91 -17.15 -5.92
C ARG A 169 5.67 -18.64 -6.10
N ARG A 170 4.53 -19.15 -5.61
CA ARG A 170 4.10 -20.53 -5.84
C ARG A 170 3.38 -20.71 -7.17
N GLY A 171 2.69 -19.72 -7.72
CA GLY A 171 1.88 -19.90 -8.93
C GLY A 171 2.64 -19.68 -10.24
N ASP A 172 3.57 -18.73 -10.25
CA ASP A 172 4.20 -18.22 -11.46
C ASP A 172 5.54 -18.91 -11.74
N GLN A 173 5.64 -19.57 -12.90
CA GLN A 173 6.84 -20.29 -13.31
C GLN A 173 8.04 -19.38 -13.54
N ARG A 174 7.84 -18.14 -14.02
CA ARG A 174 8.92 -17.17 -14.25
C ARG A 174 9.54 -16.78 -12.92
N VAL A 175 8.72 -16.49 -11.91
CA VAL A 175 9.19 -16.15 -10.56
C VAL A 175 9.99 -17.31 -9.97
N ARG A 176 9.45 -18.54 -10.02
CA ARG A 176 10.16 -19.73 -9.54
C ARG A 176 11.52 -19.92 -10.23
N ALA A 177 11.57 -19.80 -11.56
CA ALA A 177 12.81 -19.92 -12.32
C ALA A 177 13.86 -18.89 -11.89
N LEU A 178 13.46 -17.64 -11.61
CA LEU A 178 14.34 -16.62 -11.06
C LEU A 178 14.84 -16.97 -9.66
N GLN A 179 13.97 -17.49 -8.79
CA GLN A 179 14.37 -17.92 -7.44
C GLN A 179 15.38 -19.08 -7.49
N ASP A 180 15.16 -20.05 -8.38
CA ASP A 180 16.02 -21.23 -8.55
C ASP A 180 17.38 -20.85 -9.16
N LYS A 181 17.41 -19.88 -10.08
CA LYS A 181 18.65 -19.35 -10.67
C LYS A 181 19.52 -18.62 -9.64
N ALA A 182 18.88 -17.92 -8.71
CA ALA A 182 19.47 -17.25 -7.55
C ALA A 182 20.46 -16.10 -7.78
N GLN A 183 21.18 -16.01 -8.89
CA GLN A 183 22.15 -14.93 -9.15
C GLN A 183 22.50 -14.84 -10.65
N GLY A 184 23.21 -13.78 -11.04
CA GLY A 184 23.61 -13.57 -12.43
C GLY A 184 22.40 -13.27 -13.32
N PHE A 185 21.46 -12.47 -12.82
CA PHE A 185 20.26 -12.12 -13.57
C PHE A 185 20.59 -11.28 -14.79
N THR A 186 20.07 -11.72 -15.92
CA THR A 186 20.24 -11.10 -17.23
C THR A 186 19.21 -10.00 -17.43
N VAL A 187 19.47 -9.19 -18.45
CA VAL A 187 18.54 -8.15 -18.90
C VAL A 187 17.14 -8.71 -19.21
N HIS A 188 17.08 -9.87 -19.88
CA HIS A 188 15.83 -10.52 -20.24
C HIS A 188 15.01 -10.91 -19.00
N GLU A 189 15.65 -11.56 -18.04
CA GLU A 189 15.02 -12.02 -16.80
C GLU A 189 14.52 -10.87 -15.92
N ARG A 190 15.22 -9.73 -15.90
CA ARG A 190 14.72 -8.53 -15.22
C ARG A 190 13.48 -7.97 -15.90
N ARG A 191 13.44 -7.97 -17.24
CA ARG A 191 12.27 -7.57 -18.00
C ARG A 191 11.09 -8.52 -17.77
N GLU A 192 11.34 -9.82 -17.65
CA GLU A 192 10.33 -10.80 -17.24
C GLU A 192 9.80 -10.52 -15.81
N LEU A 193 10.67 -10.17 -14.87
CA LEU A 193 10.24 -9.79 -13.52
C LEU A 193 9.39 -8.51 -13.52
N LEU A 194 9.77 -7.50 -14.31
CA LEU A 194 8.97 -6.28 -14.50
C LEU A 194 7.60 -6.58 -15.12
N GLN A 195 7.53 -7.54 -16.05
CA GLN A 195 6.28 -8.01 -16.60
C GLN A 195 5.39 -8.66 -15.53
N VAL A 196 5.95 -9.51 -14.66
CA VAL A 196 5.20 -10.10 -13.54
C VAL A 196 4.66 -8.99 -12.62
N ILE A 197 5.48 -7.98 -12.30
CA ILE A 197 5.08 -6.85 -11.45
C ILE A 197 3.91 -6.08 -12.09
N LEU A 198 3.99 -5.78 -13.39
CA LEU A 198 2.90 -5.12 -14.12
C LEU A 198 1.61 -5.94 -14.04
N GLU A 199 1.67 -7.25 -14.33
CA GLU A 199 0.51 -8.14 -14.28
C GLU A 199 -0.10 -8.18 -12.87
N GLN A 200 0.72 -8.19 -11.81
CA GLN A 200 0.22 -8.15 -10.43
C GLN A 200 -0.50 -6.83 -10.13
N LEU A 201 0.10 -5.69 -10.48
CA LEU A 201 -0.52 -4.37 -10.27
C LEU A 201 -1.85 -4.24 -11.02
N GLN A 202 -1.89 -4.66 -12.28
CA GLN A 202 -3.10 -4.66 -13.10
C GLN A 202 -4.18 -5.62 -12.55
N SER A 203 -3.79 -6.64 -11.79
CA SER A 203 -4.74 -7.64 -11.27
C SER A 203 -5.51 -7.20 -10.02
N VAL A 204 -4.96 -6.30 -9.19
CA VAL A 204 -5.49 -5.98 -7.85
C VAL A 204 -6.95 -5.50 -7.93
N ILE A 205 -7.19 -4.41 -8.66
CA ILE A 205 -8.52 -3.78 -8.74
C ILE A 205 -9.56 -4.73 -9.38
N PRO A 206 -9.27 -5.39 -10.53
CA PRO A 206 -10.21 -6.35 -11.12
C PRO A 206 -10.56 -7.53 -10.20
N ARG A 207 -9.60 -8.06 -9.43
CA ARG A 207 -9.85 -9.19 -8.50
C ARG A 207 -10.85 -8.79 -7.42
N PHE A 208 -10.62 -7.66 -6.75
CA PHE A 208 -11.54 -7.15 -5.73
C PHE A 208 -12.90 -6.74 -6.32
N SER A 209 -12.95 -6.16 -7.53
CA SER A 209 -14.22 -5.88 -8.22
C SER A 209 -15.03 -7.15 -8.49
N ARG A 210 -14.38 -8.25 -8.92
CA ARG A 210 -15.05 -9.55 -9.12
C ARG A 210 -15.57 -10.13 -7.81
N LEU A 211 -14.75 -10.12 -6.74
CA LEU A 211 -15.16 -10.59 -5.41
C LEU A 211 -16.37 -9.81 -4.89
N ALA A 212 -16.42 -8.50 -5.15
CA ALA A 212 -17.54 -7.65 -4.76
C ALA A 212 -18.82 -7.97 -5.55
N LYS A 213 -18.73 -8.12 -6.87
CA LYS A 213 -19.87 -8.53 -7.72
C LYS A 213 -20.43 -9.90 -7.36
N GLN A 214 -19.61 -10.77 -6.79
CA GLN A 214 -20.02 -12.09 -6.27
C GLN A 214 -20.65 -12.03 -4.87
N GLY A 215 -20.73 -10.85 -4.24
CA GLY A 215 -21.24 -10.69 -2.87
C GLY A 215 -20.32 -11.25 -1.79
N ARG A 216 -19.05 -11.51 -2.11
CA ARG A 216 -18.05 -12.08 -1.20
C ARG A 216 -17.27 -11.00 -0.47
N VAL A 217 -17.10 -9.86 -1.10
CA VAL A 217 -16.46 -8.69 -0.51
C VAL A 217 -17.41 -7.51 -0.56
N GLU A 218 -17.51 -6.78 0.55
CA GLU A 218 -17.99 -5.40 0.48
C GLU A 218 -16.80 -4.47 0.30
N LEU A 219 -16.85 -3.59 -0.70
CA LEU A 219 -15.80 -2.58 -0.89
C LEU A 219 -16.20 -1.26 -0.24
N ALA A 220 -15.33 -0.76 0.63
CA ALA A 220 -15.47 0.53 1.31
C ALA A 220 -14.36 1.50 0.88
N MET A 221 -14.54 2.79 1.20
CA MET A 221 -13.52 3.81 0.94
C MET A 221 -13.17 4.61 2.19
N SER A 222 -11.95 5.12 2.22
CA SER A 222 -11.58 6.23 3.11
C SER A 222 -11.73 7.57 2.38
N PRO A 223 -11.75 8.72 3.09
CA PRO A 223 -11.66 10.01 2.44
C PRO A 223 -10.37 10.11 1.59
N TYR A 224 -10.43 10.81 0.45
CA TYR A 224 -9.45 10.70 -0.65
C TYR A 224 -7.98 10.61 -0.21
N ALA A 225 -7.47 11.64 0.48
CA ALA A 225 -6.07 11.72 0.92
C ALA A 225 -5.87 11.28 2.38
N HIS A 226 -6.83 10.54 2.93
CA HIS A 226 -6.82 10.07 4.31
C HIS A 226 -6.66 11.16 5.40
N PRO A 227 -7.35 12.33 5.30
CA PRO A 227 -7.34 13.32 6.39
C PRO A 227 -8.08 12.84 7.65
N ILE A 228 -7.63 13.33 8.81
CA ILE A 228 -8.37 13.24 10.07
C ILE A 228 -9.58 14.20 10.01
N LEU A 229 -10.71 13.72 9.50
CA LEU A 229 -11.93 14.51 9.28
C LEU A 229 -12.37 15.34 10.51
N PRO A 230 -12.33 14.81 11.76
CA PRO A 230 -12.69 15.62 12.92
C PRO A 230 -11.91 16.93 13.01
N LEU A 231 -10.59 16.92 12.75
CA LEU A 231 -9.73 18.10 12.85
C LEU A 231 -9.94 19.10 11.71
N LEU A 232 -10.43 18.65 10.55
CA LEU A 232 -10.87 19.56 9.49
C LEU A 232 -12.17 20.25 9.87
N LEU A 233 -13.09 19.55 10.53
CA LEU A 233 -14.41 20.08 10.91
C LEU A 233 -14.34 20.98 12.15
N ASP A 234 -13.57 20.56 13.15
CA ASP A 234 -13.28 21.29 14.37
C ASP A 234 -11.87 20.93 14.85
N ILE A 235 -10.97 21.92 14.83
CA ILE A 235 -9.57 21.74 15.24
C ILE A 235 -9.43 21.42 16.74
N SER A 236 -10.48 21.66 17.53
CA SER A 236 -10.55 21.32 18.95
C SER A 236 -11.17 19.94 19.20
N ALA A 237 -11.60 19.21 18.16
CA ALA A 237 -12.27 17.91 18.28
C ALA A 237 -11.44 16.87 19.08
N GLY A 238 -10.11 16.97 19.07
CA GLY A 238 -9.24 16.11 19.88
C GLY A 238 -9.55 16.18 21.38
N GLN A 239 -10.03 17.32 21.88
CA GLN A 239 -10.37 17.51 23.30
C GLN A 239 -11.60 16.71 23.73
N GLN A 240 -12.45 16.29 22.79
CA GLN A 240 -13.58 15.41 23.08
C GLN A 240 -13.11 14.02 23.53
N ALA A 241 -11.94 13.57 23.08
CA ALA A 241 -11.34 12.29 23.46
C ALA A 241 -10.25 12.46 24.53
N GLN A 242 -9.50 13.56 24.50
CA GLN A 242 -8.41 13.87 25.42
C GLN A 242 -8.56 15.32 25.92
N PRO A 243 -9.28 15.56 27.03
CA PRO A 243 -9.58 16.91 27.51
C PRO A 243 -8.34 17.80 27.72
N ASP A 244 -7.22 17.21 28.14
CA ASP A 244 -5.96 17.92 28.41
C ASP A 244 -5.06 18.09 27.17
N ALA A 245 -5.52 17.69 25.98
CA ALA A 245 -4.75 17.85 24.75
C ALA A 245 -4.51 19.34 24.44
N LEU A 246 -3.28 19.65 24.02
CA LEU A 246 -2.89 21.00 23.63
C LEU A 246 -3.73 21.47 22.42
N ARG A 247 -4.29 22.68 22.52
CA ARG A 247 -5.05 23.29 21.44
C ARG A 247 -4.10 24.01 20.48
N PRO A 248 -4.24 23.81 19.15
CA PRO A 248 -3.58 24.66 18.18
C PRO A 248 -3.96 26.14 18.38
N ALA A 249 -3.04 27.06 18.13
CA ALA A 249 -3.28 28.50 18.29
C ALA A 249 -4.22 29.11 17.21
N VAL A 250 -5.00 28.27 16.54
CA VAL A 250 -5.95 28.62 15.48
C VAL A 250 -7.34 28.20 15.90
N ASP A 251 -8.34 29.02 15.58
CA ASP A 251 -9.72 28.75 16.01
C ASP A 251 -10.45 27.75 15.12
N ALA A 252 -10.06 27.65 13.85
CA ALA A 252 -10.64 26.73 12.88
C ALA A 252 -9.65 26.40 11.76
N TYR A 253 -9.88 25.28 11.09
CA TYR A 253 -9.21 24.98 9.83
C TYR A 253 -9.87 25.79 8.70
N PRO A 254 -9.14 26.69 7.99
CA PRO A 254 -9.72 27.49 6.91
C PRO A 254 -10.32 26.60 5.81
N GLY A 255 -11.62 26.78 5.52
CA GLY A 255 -12.33 25.95 4.53
C GLY A 255 -12.54 24.49 4.96
N GLY A 256 -12.40 24.18 6.26
CA GLY A 256 -12.36 22.81 6.77
C GLY A 256 -13.54 21.91 6.39
N ARG A 257 -14.79 22.39 6.55
CA ARG A 257 -15.99 21.63 6.13
C ARG A 257 -16.05 21.41 4.61
N GLU A 258 -15.60 22.37 3.81
CA GLU A 258 -15.53 22.24 2.35
C GLU A 258 -14.44 21.23 1.95
N SER A 259 -13.27 21.30 2.57
CA SER A 259 -12.16 20.35 2.37
C SER A 259 -12.56 18.92 2.76
N ALA A 260 -13.19 18.74 3.92
CA ALA A 260 -13.72 17.45 4.36
C ALA A 260 -14.71 16.87 3.34
N ARG A 261 -15.65 17.70 2.86
CA ARG A 261 -16.63 17.30 1.84
C ARG A 261 -15.97 16.98 0.50
N TRP A 262 -14.96 17.75 0.10
CA TRP A 262 -14.18 17.49 -1.11
C TRP A 262 -13.50 16.13 -1.04
N HIS A 263 -12.84 15.79 0.07
CA HIS A 263 -12.20 14.48 0.23
C HIS A 263 -13.18 13.31 0.16
N LEU A 264 -14.41 13.48 0.65
CA LEU A 264 -15.46 12.47 0.55
C LEU A 264 -15.99 12.34 -0.90
N ARG A 265 -16.30 13.46 -1.55
CA ARG A 265 -16.86 13.47 -2.91
C ARG A 265 -15.84 13.02 -3.95
N HIS A 266 -14.66 13.64 -3.93
CA HIS A 266 -13.58 13.28 -4.84
C HIS A 266 -13.10 11.85 -4.60
N GLY A 267 -13.01 11.42 -3.34
CA GLY A 267 -12.69 10.04 -3.00
C GLY A 267 -13.70 9.05 -3.60
N ARG A 268 -14.99 9.40 -3.58
CA ARG A 268 -16.06 8.59 -4.16
C ARG A 268 -15.98 8.54 -5.68
N GLU A 269 -15.70 9.66 -6.35
CA GLU A 269 -15.48 9.73 -7.80
C GLU A 269 -14.32 8.84 -8.24
N VAL A 270 -13.18 8.92 -7.55
CA VAL A 270 -11.99 8.11 -7.82
C VAL A 270 -12.28 6.63 -7.61
N PHE A 271 -12.95 6.30 -6.51
CA PHE A 271 -13.33 4.93 -6.19
C PHE A 271 -14.27 4.33 -7.26
N GLU A 272 -15.29 5.08 -7.67
CA GLU A 272 -16.23 4.68 -8.71
C GLU A 272 -15.54 4.49 -10.08
N ARG A 273 -14.60 5.38 -10.42
CA ARG A 273 -13.79 5.26 -11.65
C ARG A 273 -13.02 3.94 -11.71
N HIS A 274 -12.45 3.49 -10.60
CA HIS A 274 -11.64 2.27 -10.55
C HIS A 274 -12.45 0.99 -10.40
N PHE A 275 -13.47 0.97 -9.53
CA PHE A 275 -14.24 -0.23 -9.25
C PHE A 275 -15.53 -0.38 -10.07
N GLY A 276 -16.01 0.71 -10.68
CA GLY A 276 -17.29 0.76 -11.39
C GLY A 276 -18.51 0.66 -10.46
N MET A 277 -18.34 0.95 -9.17
CA MET A 277 -19.42 0.90 -8.16
C MET A 277 -19.18 1.93 -7.06
N ARG A 278 -20.25 2.39 -6.41
CA ARG A 278 -20.17 3.33 -5.29
C ARG A 278 -19.85 2.58 -3.99
N ALA A 279 -18.95 3.11 -3.17
CA ALA A 279 -18.70 2.59 -1.83
C ALA A 279 -19.90 2.87 -0.89
N GLY A 280 -20.41 1.83 -0.22
CA GLY A 280 -21.48 1.95 0.76
C GLY A 280 -20.98 2.42 2.13
N GLY A 281 -19.79 1.96 2.52
CA GLY A 281 -19.13 2.32 3.78
C GLY A 281 -18.03 3.36 3.63
N CYS A 282 -17.85 4.17 4.67
CA CYS A 282 -16.67 5.03 4.83
C CYS A 282 -15.84 4.59 6.04
N TRP A 283 -14.61 4.15 5.79
CA TRP A 283 -13.62 3.97 6.85
C TRP A 283 -12.94 5.31 7.14
N PRO A 284 -13.17 5.92 8.31
CA PRO A 284 -12.58 7.20 8.64
C PRO A 284 -11.09 7.00 8.94
N SER A 285 -10.26 7.96 8.55
CA SER A 285 -8.81 7.90 8.79
C SER A 285 -8.51 7.67 10.26
N GLU A 286 -7.70 6.65 10.54
CA GLU A 286 -7.33 6.22 11.90
C GLU A 286 -8.52 5.89 12.83
N GLY A 287 -9.70 5.60 12.26
CA GLY A 287 -10.91 5.39 13.06
C GLY A 287 -11.43 6.68 13.72
N ALA A 288 -10.94 7.86 13.32
CA ALA A 288 -11.24 9.12 13.97
C ALA A 288 -12.66 9.61 13.64
N LEU A 289 -13.49 9.77 14.67
CA LEU A 289 -14.86 10.23 14.54
C LEU A 289 -15.16 11.35 15.55
N SER A 290 -16.07 12.23 15.15
CA SER A 290 -16.78 13.19 15.99
C SER A 290 -18.26 13.20 15.59
N THR A 291 -19.13 13.82 16.37
CA THR A 291 -20.54 14.01 16.02
C THR A 291 -20.69 14.68 14.65
N GLU A 292 -19.89 15.72 14.38
CA GLU A 292 -19.89 16.46 13.12
C GLU A 292 -19.43 15.58 11.95
N THR A 293 -18.46 14.69 12.20
CA THR A 293 -17.99 13.72 11.20
C THR A 293 -19.11 12.75 10.84
N LEU A 294 -19.84 12.20 11.83
CA LEU A 294 -20.98 11.32 11.60
C LEU A 294 -22.09 12.02 10.80
N CYS A 295 -22.43 13.26 11.15
CA CYS A 295 -23.40 14.06 10.40
C CYS A 295 -22.96 14.26 8.94
N LEU A 296 -21.69 14.62 8.71
CA LEU A 296 -21.18 14.81 7.34
C LEU A 296 -21.20 13.50 6.53
N LEU A 297 -20.82 12.37 7.13
CA LEU A 297 -20.86 11.06 6.45
C LEU A 297 -22.29 10.67 6.06
N ALA A 298 -23.26 10.93 6.93
CA ALA A 298 -24.68 10.71 6.65
C ALA A 298 -25.19 11.63 5.53
N GLU A 299 -24.84 12.93 5.56
CA GLU A 299 -25.16 13.89 4.50
C GLU A 299 -24.61 13.48 3.13
N GLU A 300 -23.41 12.88 3.09
CA GLU A 300 -22.76 12.37 1.87
C GLU A 300 -23.19 10.94 1.51
N GLY A 301 -24.18 10.38 2.20
CA GLY A 301 -24.87 9.13 1.84
C GLY A 301 -24.11 7.84 2.14
N PHE A 302 -23.18 7.85 3.11
CA PHE A 302 -22.56 6.60 3.58
C PHE A 302 -23.48 5.87 4.56
N ALA A 303 -23.62 4.55 4.37
CA ALA A 303 -24.53 3.72 5.15
C ALA A 303 -23.94 3.28 6.50
N TRP A 304 -22.60 3.18 6.58
CA TRP A 304 -21.90 2.80 7.80
C TRP A 304 -20.50 3.40 7.86
N THR A 305 -19.96 3.44 9.07
CA THR A 305 -18.57 3.79 9.38
C THR A 305 -18.05 2.90 10.52
N ALA A 306 -16.75 2.96 10.83
CA ALA A 306 -16.13 2.15 11.87
C ALA A 306 -15.17 2.97 12.72
N SER A 307 -15.05 2.62 13.99
CA SER A 307 -14.11 3.22 14.94
C SER A 307 -13.70 2.20 16.01
N GLY A 308 -12.79 2.60 16.90
CA GLY A 308 -12.26 1.76 17.97
C GLY A 308 -13.17 1.68 19.19
N GLU A 309 -12.89 0.71 20.06
CA GLU A 309 -13.61 0.47 21.32
C GLU A 309 -13.57 1.70 22.25
N SER A 310 -12.46 2.43 22.29
CA SER A 310 -12.32 3.63 23.14
C SER A 310 -13.32 4.72 22.77
N VAL A 311 -13.54 4.96 21.48
CA VAL A 311 -14.53 5.94 20.99
C VAL A 311 -15.93 5.52 21.41
N LEU A 312 -16.26 4.23 21.29
CA LEU A 312 -17.55 3.71 21.73
C LEU A 312 -17.74 3.87 23.25
N ARG A 313 -16.75 3.45 24.07
CA ARG A 313 -16.78 3.56 25.53
C ARG A 313 -17.02 5.00 26.01
N ASN A 314 -16.30 5.95 25.41
CA ASN A 314 -16.45 7.37 25.73
C ASN A 314 -17.82 7.91 25.31
N SER A 315 -18.38 7.41 24.20
CA SER A 315 -19.70 7.85 23.70
C SER A 315 -20.87 7.34 24.54
N ILE A 316 -20.78 6.14 25.12
CA ILE A 316 -21.84 5.55 25.95
C ILE A 316 -21.72 5.92 27.44
N GLY A 317 -20.75 6.76 27.81
CA GLY A 317 -20.51 7.16 29.20
C GLY A 317 -19.94 6.05 30.09
N ALA A 318 -19.38 4.98 29.53
CA ALA A 318 -18.80 3.85 30.27
C ALA A 318 -17.35 4.12 30.73
N GLY A 319 -17.00 5.39 30.97
CA GLY A 319 -15.66 5.81 31.36
C GLY A 319 -15.54 6.13 32.84
N SER A 320 -15.43 5.09 33.69
CA SER A 320 -14.55 4.97 34.87
C SER A 320 -14.97 3.80 35.78
N GLU A 321 -14.42 2.62 35.50
CA GLU A 321 -13.97 1.65 36.52
C GLU A 321 -12.54 1.23 36.17
#